data_AF-A0AA35S2G3-F1
#
_entry.id   AF-A0AA35S2G3-F1
#
_cell.length_a   1.000
_cell.length_b   1.000
_cell.length_c   1.000
_cell.angle_alpha   90.00
_cell.angle_beta   90.00
_cell.angle_gamma   90.00
#
_symmetry.space_group_name_H-M   'P 1'
#
loop_
_entity.id
_entity.type
_entity.pdbx_description
1 polymer ?
#
loop_
_entity_poly.entity_id
_entity_poly.type
_entity_poly.pdbx_seq_one_letter_code
_entity_poly.pdbx_strand_id
1 'polypeptide(L)'
;MIVVWVTKNSSNPQVKWGTASGDYTHILDADSSSYSASDMCGSPAIDFGYRDPGLLHKAKLSGLQPGLTYYYTCGDQQFGWSQEFSFRAAMPAFFETTTRVSAFGDMGVAELDDSRQIVSPEQPAINTTRLLNYYRDETDVVLHIGDIAYAVGYAATVSSPEIQTLF
;
A
#
# COMPACT_ATOMS: atom_id res chain seq x y z
N MET A 1 -3.73 11.26 -7.33
CA MET A 1 -3.62 10.08 -6.44
C MET A 1 -2.78 9.03 -7.16
N ILE A 2 -1.94 8.28 -6.46
CA ILE A 2 -1.24 7.12 -7.02
C ILE A 2 -1.74 5.89 -6.27
N VAL A 3 -2.22 4.89 -7.01
CA VAL A 3 -2.61 3.60 -6.45
C VAL A 3 -1.49 2.61 -6.78
N VAL A 4 -1.02 1.90 -5.77
CA VAL A 4 -0.01 0.85 -5.88
C VAL A 4 -0.53 -0.44 -5.27
N TRP A 5 -0.29 -1.57 -5.91
CA TRP A 5 -0.68 -2.89 -5.41
C TRP A 5 0.22 -3.96 -5.99
N VAL A 6 0.14 -5.16 -5.42
CA VAL A 6 0.96 -6.31 -5.82
C VAL A 6 0.06 -7.46 -6.25
N THR A 7 0.42 -8.15 -7.34
CA THR A 7 -0.21 -9.41 -7.73
C THR A 7 0.82 -10.47 -8.06
N LYS A 8 0.43 -11.75 -8.02
CA LYS A 8 1.27 -12.84 -8.51
C LYS A 8 1.33 -12.87 -10.05
N ASN A 9 0.19 -12.64 -10.69
CA ASN A 9 0.03 -12.70 -12.15
C ASN A 9 -0.85 -11.54 -12.60
N SER A 10 -0.55 -11.01 -13.78
CA SER A 10 -1.37 -10.01 -14.45
C SER A 10 -1.21 -10.10 -15.96
N SER A 11 -2.28 -9.77 -16.68
CA SER A 11 -2.37 -9.64 -18.13
C SER A 11 -2.57 -8.19 -18.55
N ASN A 12 -3.48 -7.48 -17.90
CA ASN A 12 -3.75 -6.06 -18.07
C ASN A 12 -4.22 -5.49 -16.73
N PRO A 13 -3.29 -5.07 -15.84
CA PRO A 13 -3.63 -4.56 -14.53
C PRO A 13 -4.25 -3.18 -14.66
N GLN A 14 -5.34 -2.95 -13.95
CA GLN A 14 -6.16 -1.76 -14.10
C GLN A 14 -6.64 -1.24 -12.75
N VAL A 15 -6.94 0.06 -12.71
CA VAL A 15 -7.73 0.69 -11.65
C VAL A 15 -9.02 1.21 -12.24
N LYS A 16 -10.13 0.91 -11.57
CA LYS A 16 -11.46 1.49 -11.85
C LYS A 16 -11.83 2.41 -10.70
N TRP A 17 -12.36 3.59 -10.99
CA TRP A 17 -12.78 4.52 -9.94
C TRP A 17 -13.96 5.40 -10.36
N GLY A 18 -14.66 5.95 -9.36
CA GLY A 18 -15.79 6.84 -9.52
C GLY A 18 -16.13 7.58 -8.23
N THR A 19 -17.12 8.46 -8.25
CA THR A 19 -17.56 9.25 -7.08
C THR A 19 -18.69 8.59 -6.30
N ALA A 20 -19.19 7.45 -6.77
CA ALA A 20 -20.23 6.66 -6.11
C ALA A 20 -19.74 5.22 -5.92
N SER A 21 -20.03 4.66 -4.74
CA SER A 21 -19.67 3.27 -4.41
C SER A 21 -20.33 2.30 -5.40
N GLY A 22 -19.54 1.37 -5.92
CA GLY A 22 -19.95 0.38 -6.92
C GLY A 22 -20.16 0.92 -8.33
N ASP A 23 -20.02 2.23 -8.56
CA ASP A 23 -20.16 2.86 -9.88
C ASP A 23 -18.86 3.54 -10.32
N TYR A 24 -18.10 2.83 -11.15
CA TYR A 24 -16.80 3.26 -11.63
C TYR A 24 -16.91 3.82 -13.05
N THR A 25 -16.93 5.14 -13.15
CA THR A 25 -17.03 5.86 -14.43
C THR A 25 -15.70 6.02 -15.15
N HIS A 26 -14.59 5.68 -14.49
CA HIS A 26 -13.24 5.76 -15.04
C HIS A 26 -12.50 4.43 -14.92
N ILE A 27 -11.63 4.17 -15.89
CA ILE A 27 -10.72 3.02 -15.92
C ILE A 27 -9.38 3.46 -16.49
N LEU A 28 -8.29 2.89 -15.96
CA LEU A 28 -6.92 3.18 -16.39
C LEU A 28 -6.06 1.93 -16.24
N ASP A 29 -5.26 1.63 -17.27
CA ASP A 29 -4.22 0.60 -17.21
C ASP A 29 -3.06 1.05 -16.31
N ALA A 30 -2.46 0.12 -15.58
CA ALA A 30 -1.34 0.36 -14.68
C ALA A 30 -0.02 -0.11 -15.27
N ASP A 31 1.03 0.63 -14.96
CA ASP A 31 2.39 0.20 -15.23
C ASP A 31 2.76 -0.91 -14.24
N SER A 32 3.50 -1.91 -14.72
CA SER A 32 3.95 -3.03 -13.89
C SER A 32 5.46 -3.14 -13.93
N SER A 33 6.05 -3.41 -12.76
CA SER A 33 7.47 -3.74 -12.63
C SER A 33 7.67 -4.90 -11.66
N SER A 34 8.89 -5.40 -11.56
CA SER A 34 9.30 -6.40 -10.57
C SER A 34 10.79 -6.25 -10.33
N TYR A 35 11.33 -7.02 -9.40
CA TYR A 35 12.76 -7.18 -9.18
C TYR A 35 13.08 -8.66 -8.94
N SER A 36 14.33 -9.00 -9.20
CA SER A 36 14.90 -10.33 -9.08
C SER A 36 15.94 -10.38 -7.97
N ALA A 37 16.39 -11.59 -7.61
CA ALA A 37 17.46 -11.77 -6.64
C ALA A 37 18.72 -11.01 -7.08
N SER A 38 19.06 -11.03 -8.37
CA SER A 38 20.22 -10.35 -8.92
C SER A 38 20.19 -8.82 -8.83
N ASP A 39 19.02 -8.21 -8.58
CA ASP A 39 18.91 -6.78 -8.35
C ASP A 39 19.33 -6.38 -6.91
N MET A 40 19.50 -7.36 -6.02
CA MET A 40 19.90 -7.13 -4.63
C MET A 40 21.43 -7.09 -4.49
N CYS A 41 21.93 -6.20 -3.64
CA CYS A 41 23.38 -5.95 -3.52
C CYS A 41 24.16 -7.01 -2.73
N GLY A 42 23.49 -7.84 -1.91
CA GLY A 42 24.18 -8.77 -1.03
C GLY A 42 23.27 -9.61 -0.15
N SER A 43 23.87 -10.55 0.58
CA SER A 43 23.18 -11.43 1.53
C SER A 43 22.63 -10.61 2.72
N PRO A 44 21.44 -10.94 3.27
CA PRO A 44 20.59 -12.07 2.88
C PRO A 44 19.68 -11.80 1.67
N ALA A 45 19.57 -10.54 1.22
CA ALA A 45 18.61 -10.12 0.20
C ALA A 45 18.81 -10.80 -1.17
N ILE A 46 20.06 -11.08 -1.54
CA ILE A 46 20.41 -11.73 -2.83
C ILE A 46 20.22 -13.26 -2.81
N ASP A 47 20.17 -13.88 -1.63
CA ASP A 47 20.24 -15.34 -1.48
C ASP A 47 19.10 -15.91 -0.63
N PHE A 48 19.34 -16.35 0.60
CA PHE A 48 18.36 -17.09 1.40
C PHE A 48 17.28 -16.20 2.01
N GLY A 49 17.47 -14.89 2.02
CA GLY A 49 16.45 -13.90 2.36
C GLY A 49 15.61 -13.45 1.16
N TYR A 50 16.03 -13.77 -0.08
CA TYR A 50 15.28 -13.41 -1.28
C TYR A 50 13.92 -14.11 -1.32
N ARG A 51 12.91 -13.37 -1.77
CA ARG A 51 11.59 -13.90 -2.14
C ARG A 51 11.09 -13.09 -3.32
N ASP A 52 10.57 -13.79 -4.32
CA ASP A 52 9.95 -13.14 -5.48
C ASP A 52 8.82 -12.18 -5.03
N PRO A 53 8.90 -10.88 -5.40
CA PRO A 53 7.90 -9.89 -4.99
C PRO A 53 6.59 -9.98 -5.77
N GLY A 54 6.53 -10.77 -6.84
CA GLY A 54 5.45 -10.72 -7.82
C GLY A 54 5.55 -9.48 -8.71
N LEU A 55 4.40 -8.97 -9.15
CA LEU A 55 4.26 -7.80 -10.00
C LEU A 55 3.81 -6.60 -9.17
N LEU A 56 4.60 -5.53 -9.22
CA LEU A 56 4.35 -4.25 -8.57
C LEU A 56 3.64 -3.33 -9.56
N HIS A 57 2.38 -3.02 -9.31
CA HIS A 57 1.56 -2.18 -10.19
C HIS A 57 1.48 -0.75 -9.69
N LYS A 58 1.43 0.20 -10.63
CA LYS A 58 1.31 1.63 -10.34
C LYS A 58 0.38 2.31 -11.34
N ALA A 59 -0.64 3.00 -10.82
CA ALA A 59 -1.55 3.81 -11.62
C ALA A 59 -1.64 5.24 -11.08
N LYS A 60 -1.49 6.24 -11.96
CA LYS A 60 -1.61 7.67 -11.60
C LYS A 60 -2.99 8.20 -11.98
N LEU A 61 -3.89 8.27 -11.01
CA LEU A 61 -5.21 8.87 -11.16
C LEU A 61 -5.09 10.39 -11.28
N SER A 62 -5.69 10.94 -12.34
CA SER A 62 -5.68 12.36 -12.69
C SER A 62 -7.11 12.89 -12.88
N GLY A 63 -7.27 14.21 -13.01
CA GLY A 63 -8.60 14.83 -13.19
C GLY A 63 -9.52 14.75 -11.96
N LEU A 64 -8.95 14.52 -10.78
CA LEU A 64 -9.70 14.42 -9.53
C LEU A 64 -10.16 15.80 -9.08
N GLN A 65 -11.44 15.91 -8.71
CA GLN A 65 -11.99 17.13 -8.14
C GLN A 65 -11.60 17.21 -6.65
N PRO A 66 -11.00 18.33 -6.20
CA PRO A 66 -10.63 18.52 -4.80
C PRO A 66 -11.76 18.26 -3.80
N GLY A 67 -11.43 17.61 -2.70
CA GLY A 67 -12.34 17.40 -1.57
C GLY A 67 -13.42 16.32 -1.79
N LEU A 68 -13.59 15.82 -3.01
CA LEU A 68 -14.49 14.70 -3.30
C LEU A 68 -13.90 13.37 -2.83
N THR A 69 -14.79 12.49 -2.39
CA THR A 69 -14.49 11.09 -2.13
C THR A 69 -14.60 10.31 -3.42
N TYR A 70 -13.58 9.50 -3.70
CA TYR A 70 -13.54 8.58 -4.81
C TYR A 70 -13.49 7.14 -4.27
N TYR A 71 -14.27 6.27 -4.90
CA TYR A 71 -14.29 4.84 -4.67
C TYR A 71 -13.54 4.16 -5.80
N TYR A 72 -12.76 3.13 -5.49
CA TYR A 72 -11.95 2.45 -6.50
C TYR A 72 -11.73 0.96 -6.19
N THR A 73 -11.50 0.19 -7.25
CA THR A 73 -11.00 -1.19 -7.19
C THR A 73 -9.79 -1.30 -8.12
N CYS A 74 -8.81 -2.12 -7.74
CA CYS A 74 -7.67 -2.45 -8.58
C CYS A 74 -7.60 -3.96 -8.83
N GLY A 75 -7.06 -4.35 -9.97
CA GLY A 75 -6.98 -5.76 -10.32
C GLY A 75 -6.81 -5.99 -11.80
N ASP A 76 -7.29 -7.13 -12.25
CA ASP A 76 -7.12 -7.62 -13.60
C ASP A 76 -8.36 -8.42 -14.01
N GLN A 77 -8.86 -8.22 -15.23
CA GLN A 77 -10.06 -8.92 -15.68
C GLN A 77 -9.93 -10.45 -15.63
N GLN A 78 -8.72 -10.97 -15.84
CA GLN A 78 -8.44 -12.41 -15.83
C GLN A 78 -8.16 -12.93 -14.41
N PHE A 79 -7.49 -12.15 -13.57
CA PHE A 79 -7.01 -12.62 -12.25
C PHE A 79 -7.84 -12.13 -11.06
N GLY A 80 -8.86 -11.31 -11.31
CA GLY A 80 -9.80 -10.83 -10.30
C GLY A 80 -9.55 -9.38 -9.89
N TRP A 81 -10.52 -8.85 -9.15
CA TRP A 81 -10.55 -7.47 -8.67
C TRP A 81 -10.51 -7.45 -7.14
N SER A 82 -9.88 -6.43 -6.57
CA SER A 82 -9.90 -6.21 -5.12
C SER A 82 -11.32 -5.89 -4.64
N GLN A 83 -11.50 -5.94 -3.31
CA GLN A 83 -12.60 -5.20 -2.68
C GLN A 83 -12.53 -3.70 -3.03
N GLU A 84 -13.63 -2.99 -2.82
CA GLU A 84 -13.66 -1.55 -3.01
C GLU A 84 -12.90 -0.82 -1.88
N PHE A 85 -12.18 0.21 -2.26
CA PHE A 85 -11.53 1.16 -1.37
C PHE A 85 -12.02 2.57 -1.66
N SER A 86 -11.71 3.50 -0.78
CA SER A 86 -12.00 4.91 -1.01
C SER A 86 -10.88 5.82 -0.55
N PHE A 87 -10.77 6.97 -1.19
CA PHE A 87 -9.90 8.06 -0.72
C PHE A 87 -10.58 9.40 -0.96
N ARG A 88 -10.21 10.41 -0.19
CA ARG A 88 -10.63 11.80 -0.42
C ARG A 88 -9.54 12.55 -1.20
N ALA A 89 -9.90 13.18 -2.30
CA ALA A 89 -8.96 13.97 -3.08
C ALA A 89 -8.50 15.19 -2.27
N ALA A 90 -7.18 15.41 -2.23
CA ALA A 90 -6.58 16.50 -1.46
C ALA A 90 -7.10 17.88 -1.89
N MET A 91 -7.23 18.79 -0.92
CA MET A 91 -7.54 20.19 -1.17
C MET A 91 -6.27 20.93 -1.66
N PRO A 92 -6.35 21.73 -2.74
CA PRO A 92 -5.26 22.59 -3.16
C PRO A 92 -4.86 23.58 -2.06
N ALA A 93 -3.56 23.89 -2.00
CA ALA A 93 -2.97 24.74 -0.96
C ALA A 93 -3.52 26.18 -0.87
N PHE A 94 -4.23 26.66 -1.91
CA PHE A 94 -4.84 27.98 -1.91
C PHE A 94 -6.20 28.04 -1.20
N PHE A 95 -6.80 26.89 -0.86
CA PHE A 95 -7.99 26.85 -0.02
C PHE A 95 -7.59 26.85 1.47
N GLU A 96 -8.30 27.63 2.28
CA GLU A 96 -8.15 27.59 3.74
C GLU A 96 -8.84 26.34 4.30
N THR A 97 -8.09 25.24 4.39
CA THR A 97 -8.55 23.98 4.96
C THR A 97 -7.58 23.46 6.00
N THR A 98 -8.10 22.86 7.07
CA THR A 98 -7.27 22.09 8.01
C THR A 98 -6.86 20.77 7.37
N THR A 99 -5.55 20.47 7.39
CA THR A 99 -5.00 19.16 7.05
C THR A 99 -4.44 18.53 8.32
N ARG A 100 -4.89 17.32 8.66
CA ARG A 100 -4.41 16.55 9.81
C ARG A 100 -3.45 15.47 9.36
N VAL A 101 -2.26 15.48 9.95
CA VAL A 101 -1.16 14.57 9.57
C VAL A 101 -0.78 13.72 10.77
N SER A 102 -0.77 12.40 10.58
CA SER A 102 -0.19 11.44 11.52
C SER A 102 1.23 11.11 11.07
N ALA A 103 2.25 11.43 11.86
CA ALA A 103 3.65 11.25 11.50
C ALA A 103 4.43 10.42 12.54
N PHE A 104 5.23 9.46 12.08
CA PHE A 104 6.03 8.57 12.90
C PHE A 104 7.16 7.93 12.08
N GLY A 105 8.15 7.35 12.75
CA GLY A 105 9.21 6.54 12.14
C GLY A 105 9.33 5.21 12.86
N ASP A 106 10.23 4.35 12.37
CA ASP A 106 10.73 3.20 13.14
C ASP A 106 9.61 2.23 13.58
N MET A 107 8.59 2.03 12.74
CA MET A 107 7.44 1.22 13.10
C MET A 107 7.79 -0.27 13.10
N GLY A 108 8.46 -0.74 12.05
CA GLY A 108 8.72 -2.16 11.84
C GLY A 108 7.46 -2.99 11.61
N VAL A 109 7.56 -4.28 11.90
CA VAL A 109 6.44 -5.24 11.80
C VAL A 109 6.44 -6.19 13.00
N ALA A 110 5.26 -6.74 13.30
CA ALA A 110 5.10 -7.83 14.25
C ALA A 110 3.89 -8.69 13.86
N GLU A 111 3.95 -9.99 14.18
CA GLU A 111 2.87 -10.94 13.89
C GLU A 111 1.73 -10.82 14.91
N LEU A 112 0.49 -10.85 14.43
CA LEU A 112 -0.69 -10.77 15.29
C LEU A 112 -0.96 -12.07 16.07
N ASP A 113 -0.44 -13.20 15.59
CA ASP A 113 -0.57 -14.52 16.22
C ASP A 113 0.64 -14.88 17.10
N ASP A 114 1.50 -13.90 17.38
CA ASP A 114 2.75 -14.03 18.13
C ASP A 114 3.75 -15.05 17.52
N SER A 115 3.62 -15.36 16.23
CA SER A 115 4.63 -16.13 15.50
C SER A 115 5.99 -15.43 15.52
N ARG A 116 7.05 -16.23 15.60
CA ARG A 116 8.43 -15.70 15.55
C ARG A 116 8.83 -15.44 14.10
N GLN A 117 9.46 -14.29 13.88
CA GLN A 117 10.09 -13.94 12.62
C GLN A 117 11.62 -14.11 12.70
N ILE A 118 12.28 -14.12 11.54
CA ILE A 118 13.74 -14.20 11.45
C ILE A 118 14.40 -12.91 11.98
N VAL A 119 13.76 -11.76 11.71
CA VAL A 119 14.13 -10.46 12.24
C VAL A 119 13.45 -10.22 13.58
N SER A 120 14.05 -9.37 14.42
CA SER A 120 13.46 -9.02 15.72
C SER A 120 12.08 -8.37 15.49
N PRO A 121 11.00 -8.91 16.07
CA PRO A 121 9.68 -8.32 15.91
C PRO A 121 9.62 -6.99 16.66
N GLU A 122 9.06 -5.98 16.02
CA GLU A 122 8.77 -4.69 16.62
C GLU A 122 7.36 -4.72 17.19
N GLN A 123 7.15 -5.43 18.32
CA GLN A 123 5.81 -5.60 18.91
C GLN A 123 5.00 -4.30 19.06
N PRO A 124 5.60 -3.13 19.36
CA PRO A 124 4.89 -1.85 19.37
C PRO A 124 4.24 -1.46 18.02
N ALA A 125 4.70 -2.00 16.88
CA ALA A 125 4.11 -1.79 15.56
C ALA A 125 2.59 -2.02 15.59
N ILE A 126 2.15 -3.11 16.23
CA ILE A 126 0.73 -3.47 16.34
C ILE A 126 -0.07 -2.36 17.03
N ASN A 127 0.46 -1.77 18.10
CA ASN A 127 -0.22 -0.70 18.83
C ASN A 127 -0.29 0.58 18.00
N THR A 128 0.80 0.94 17.33
CA THR A 128 0.84 2.12 16.45
C THR A 128 -0.13 1.95 15.28
N THR A 129 -0.14 0.80 14.60
CA THR A 129 -1.11 0.49 13.53
C THR A 129 -2.55 0.56 14.01
N ARG A 130 -2.85 0.00 15.20
CA ARG A 130 -4.20 0.08 15.79
C ARG A 130 -4.64 1.51 16.09
N LEU A 131 -3.75 2.34 16.62
CA LEU A 131 -4.04 3.76 16.89
C LEU A 131 -4.28 4.53 15.60
N LEU A 132 -3.46 4.32 14.56
CA LEU A 132 -3.66 4.95 13.25
C LEU A 132 -5.02 4.58 12.67
N ASN A 133 -5.39 3.30 12.71
CA ASN A 133 -6.71 2.85 12.23
C ASN A 133 -7.86 3.41 13.09
N TYR A 134 -7.68 3.55 14.40
CA TYR A 134 -8.68 4.16 15.28
C TYR A 134 -8.95 5.63 14.90
N TYR A 135 -7.91 6.39 14.54
CA TYR A 135 -8.00 7.79 14.13
C TYR A 135 -8.06 8.00 12.61
N ARG A 136 -8.39 6.97 11.82
CA ARG A 136 -8.37 7.06 10.34
C ARG A 136 -9.31 8.13 9.79
N ASP A 137 -10.49 8.30 10.40
CA ASP A 137 -11.48 9.29 9.95
C ASP A 137 -11.10 10.72 10.39
N GLU A 138 -10.08 10.85 11.23
CA GLU A 138 -9.51 12.12 11.70
C GLU A 138 -8.14 12.42 11.08
N THR A 139 -7.62 11.54 10.20
CA THR A 139 -6.30 11.66 9.59
C THR A 139 -6.44 11.83 8.08
N ASP A 140 -5.92 12.93 7.53
CA ASP A 140 -5.94 13.15 6.07
C ASP A 140 -4.73 12.49 5.38
N VAL A 141 -3.58 12.46 6.06
CA VAL A 141 -2.32 11.93 5.53
C VAL A 141 -1.53 11.23 6.63
N VAL A 142 -0.97 10.07 6.30
CA VAL A 142 0.02 9.37 7.13
C VAL A 142 1.42 9.59 6.54
N LEU A 143 2.37 9.98 7.38
CA LEU A 143 3.77 10.17 7.00
C LEU A 143 4.69 9.25 7.83
N HIS A 144 5.18 8.18 7.20
CA HIS A 144 6.19 7.30 7.78
C HIS A 144 7.59 7.75 7.36
N ILE A 145 8.41 8.23 8.30
CA ILE A 145 9.67 8.97 8.01
C ILE A 145 10.94 8.09 7.98
N GLY A 146 10.84 6.85 7.52
CA GLY A 146 11.97 5.91 7.46
C GLY A 146 11.81 4.73 8.42
N ASP A 147 12.72 3.77 8.30
CA ASP A 147 12.71 2.52 9.08
C ASP A 147 11.35 1.81 9.06
N ILE A 148 10.96 1.42 7.84
CA ILE A 148 9.61 0.97 7.53
C ILE A 148 9.29 -0.39 8.17
N ALA A 149 9.93 -1.45 7.70
CA ALA A 149 9.58 -2.83 8.07
C ALA A 149 10.73 -3.61 8.74
N TYR A 150 11.93 -3.03 8.80
CA TYR A 150 13.15 -3.73 9.23
C TYR A 150 13.36 -5.10 8.57
N ALA A 151 13.01 -5.24 7.29
CA ALA A 151 13.18 -6.49 6.56
C ALA A 151 14.66 -6.92 6.50
N VAL A 152 15.59 -5.96 6.42
CA VAL A 152 17.05 -6.17 6.42
C VAL A 152 17.51 -7.34 5.52
N GLY A 153 16.87 -7.47 4.36
CA GLY A 153 17.15 -8.49 3.35
C GLY A 153 16.33 -9.77 3.45
N TYR A 154 15.43 -9.91 4.41
CA TYR A 154 14.41 -10.95 4.44
C TYR A 154 13.13 -10.45 3.76
N ALA A 155 13.02 -10.69 2.46
CA ALA A 155 11.96 -10.12 1.62
C ALA A 155 10.53 -10.57 2.00
N ALA A 156 10.40 -11.72 2.68
CA ALA A 156 9.11 -12.17 3.19
C ALA A 156 8.47 -11.17 4.17
N THR A 157 9.26 -10.40 4.90
CA THR A 157 8.80 -9.40 5.88
C THR A 157 8.00 -8.26 5.24
N VAL A 158 8.24 -7.93 3.96
CA VAL A 158 7.52 -6.88 3.22
C VAL A 158 6.41 -7.42 2.31
N SER A 159 6.17 -8.73 2.34
CA SER A 159 5.17 -9.39 1.50
C SER A 159 4.11 -10.08 2.34
N SER A 160 2.85 -9.65 2.24
CA SER A 160 1.72 -10.45 2.70
C SER A 160 1.24 -11.36 1.55
N PRO A 161 0.97 -12.65 1.77
CA PRO A 161 0.35 -13.54 0.78
C PRO A 161 -1.11 -13.18 0.48
N GLU A 162 -1.70 -12.30 1.28
CA GLU A 162 -3.02 -11.73 1.06
C GLU A 162 -2.86 -10.29 0.59
N ILE A 163 -3.78 -9.82 -0.24
CA ILE A 163 -3.98 -8.38 -0.46
C ILE A 163 -4.45 -7.82 0.90
N GLN A 164 -3.53 -7.65 1.85
CA GLN A 164 -3.75 -6.86 3.03
C GLN A 164 -3.54 -5.42 2.60
N THR A 165 -4.64 -4.83 2.15
CA THR A 165 -4.76 -3.39 2.12
C THR A 165 -4.58 -2.86 3.53
N LEU A 166 -3.46 -2.17 3.72
CA LEU A 166 -3.29 -1.21 4.81
C LEU A 166 -4.50 -0.26 4.78
N PHE A 167 -5.16 -0.17 5.94
CA PHE A 167 -6.32 0.68 6.20
C PHE A 167 -5.98 2.16 6.07
#